data_AF-A0A132NF79-F1
#
_entry.id   AF-A0A132NF79-F1
#
_cell.length_a   1.000
_cell.length_b   1.000
_cell.length_c   1.000
_cell.angle_alpha   90.00
_cell.angle_beta   90.00
_cell.angle_gamma   90.00
#
_symmetry.space_group_name_H-M   'P 1'
#
loop_
_entity.id
_entity.type
_entity.pdbx_description
1 polymer ?
#
loop_
_entity_poly.entity_id
_entity_poly.type
_entity_poly.pdbx_seq_one_letter_code
_entity_poly.pdbx_strand_id
1 'polypeptide(L)'
;MAEDSWTRVRKWADEQAALEEDYRAAVAYGESHPEVWAGTWFENEPVTRIVVAFVEGCDLAEHEAALRQILRHPDRLLVRPAPRTVAQLEADADVVRQRVAGLPGVVGVLPDVHEEQMQVQVIVHFRQATPELLRRVRELTSPIPVVVQELEPFEDL
;
A
#
# COMPACT_ATOMS: atom_id res chain seq x y z
N MET A 1 -10.29 -0.82 29.60
CA MET A 1 -9.92 0.59 29.35
C MET A 1 -9.47 0.64 27.90
N ALA A 2 -10.24 1.30 27.04
CA ALA A 2 -9.82 1.52 25.66
C ALA A 2 -8.61 2.45 25.71
N GLU A 3 -7.47 1.97 25.24
CA GLU A 3 -6.30 2.80 24.98
C GLU A 3 -6.75 3.93 24.05
N ASP A 4 -6.52 5.18 24.46
CA ASP A 4 -6.92 6.35 23.70
C ASP A 4 -6.29 6.28 22.30
N SER A 5 -7.09 6.34 21.24
CA SER A 5 -6.62 6.07 19.87
C SER A 5 -5.47 7.00 19.49
N TRP A 6 -5.44 8.21 20.04
CA TRP A 6 -4.35 9.18 19.88
C TRP A 6 -3.03 8.74 20.50
N THR A 7 -3.07 8.07 21.65
CA THR A 7 -1.86 7.54 22.30
C THR A 7 -1.25 6.44 21.43
N ARG A 8 -2.09 5.60 20.84
CA ARG A 8 -1.66 4.52 19.94
C ARG A 8 -1.08 5.06 18.63
N VAL A 9 -1.77 5.99 17.97
CA VAL A 9 -1.29 6.62 16.74
C VAL A 9 0.05 7.32 16.97
N ARG A 10 0.19 8.05 18.07
CA ARG A 10 1.45 8.70 18.42
C ARG A 10 2.58 7.70 18.63
N LYS A 11 2.32 6.62 19.38
CA LYS A 11 3.29 5.54 19.58
C LYS A 11 3.76 4.95 18.24
N TRP A 12 2.83 4.69 17.31
CA TRP A 12 3.18 4.19 15.99
C TRP A 12 4.04 5.19 15.20
N ALA A 13 3.69 6.48 15.23
CA ALA A 13 4.48 7.51 14.58
C ALA A 13 5.92 7.57 15.13
N ASP A 14 6.07 7.52 16.45
CA ASP A 14 7.40 7.51 17.10
C ASP A 14 8.21 6.25 16.73
N GLU A 15 7.57 5.07 16.70
CA GLU A 15 8.23 3.82 16.30
C GLU A 15 8.59 3.78 14.81
N GLN A 16 7.74 4.30 13.93
CA GLN A 16 8.03 4.42 12.50
C GLN A 16 9.17 5.42 12.24
N ALA A 17 9.18 6.55 12.94
CA ALA A 17 10.27 7.53 12.84
C ALA A 17 11.62 6.92 13.23
N ALA A 18 11.65 6.05 14.24
CA ALA A 18 12.86 5.32 14.63
C ALA A 18 13.38 4.35 13.54
N LEU A 19 12.51 3.93 12.61
CA LEU A 19 12.81 3.00 11.52
C LEU A 19 12.94 3.70 10.16
N GLU A 20 12.89 5.02 10.10
CA GLU A 20 12.83 5.77 8.84
C GLU A 20 14.01 5.47 7.89
N GLU A 21 15.23 5.42 8.42
CA GLU A 21 16.42 5.12 7.60
C GLU A 21 16.41 3.68 7.07
N ASP A 22 15.99 2.72 7.89
CA ASP A 22 15.85 1.32 7.49
C ASP A 22 14.75 1.15 6.43
N TYR A 23 13.63 1.88 6.58
CA TYR A 23 12.55 1.89 5.60
C TYR A 23 13.04 2.42 4.25
N ARG A 24 13.77 3.54 4.24
CA ARG A 24 14.37 4.09 3.00
C ARG A 24 15.36 3.12 2.36
N ALA A 25 16.17 2.42 3.17
CA ALA A 25 17.11 1.42 2.66
C ALA A 25 16.39 0.21 2.05
N ALA A 26 15.29 -0.25 2.69
CA ALA A 26 14.46 -1.33 2.18
C ALA A 26 13.76 -0.95 0.87
N VAL A 27 13.24 0.28 0.75
CA VAL A 27 12.68 0.81 -0.50
C VAL A 27 13.74 0.84 -1.60
N ALA A 28 14.92 1.42 -1.34
CA ALA A 28 15.99 1.48 -2.33
C ALA A 28 16.46 0.10 -2.80
N TYR A 29 16.49 -0.89 -1.89
CA TYR A 29 16.77 -2.28 -2.24
C TYR A 29 15.69 -2.84 -3.17
N GLY A 30 14.40 -2.63 -2.85
CA GLY A 30 13.29 -3.04 -3.69
C GLY A 30 13.32 -2.40 -5.08
N GLU A 31 13.58 -1.09 -5.17
CA GLU A 31 13.72 -0.35 -6.43
C GLU A 31 14.85 -0.89 -7.33
N SER A 32 15.88 -1.50 -6.74
CA SER A 32 16.95 -2.17 -7.50
C SER A 32 16.57 -3.57 -8.02
N HIS A 33 15.42 -4.11 -7.61
CA HIS A 33 14.87 -5.41 -8.04
C HIS A 33 13.42 -5.28 -8.54
N PRO A 34 13.14 -4.39 -9.52
CA PRO A 34 11.77 -4.03 -9.92
C PRO A 34 10.98 -5.21 -10.50
N GLU A 35 11.65 -6.23 -11.01
CA GLU A 35 11.06 -7.44 -11.58
C GLU A 35 10.39 -8.34 -10.54
N VAL A 36 10.77 -8.21 -9.27
CA VAL A 36 10.23 -9.00 -8.17
C VAL A 36 9.65 -8.16 -7.03
N TRP A 37 10.01 -6.88 -6.91
CA TRP A 37 9.58 -6.06 -5.78
C TRP A 37 8.09 -5.73 -5.81
N ALA A 38 7.44 -5.99 -4.68
CA ALA A 38 6.00 -5.86 -4.46
C ALA A 38 5.64 -4.81 -3.38
N GLY A 39 6.60 -3.99 -2.98
CA GLY A 39 6.38 -2.81 -2.15
C GLY A 39 6.90 -2.96 -0.72
N THR A 40 6.81 -1.85 0.01
CA THR A 40 7.35 -1.73 1.37
C THR A 40 6.40 -0.90 2.23
N TRP A 41 5.98 -1.42 3.38
CA TRP A 41 5.06 -0.73 4.31
C TRP A 41 5.40 -1.04 5.77
N PHE A 42 4.70 -0.38 6.70
CA PHE A 42 4.81 -0.65 8.13
C PHE A 42 3.66 -1.52 8.62
N GLU A 43 3.97 -2.49 9.47
CA GLU A 43 2.98 -3.17 10.32
C GLU A 43 3.20 -2.75 11.76
N ASN A 44 2.22 -2.08 12.36
CA ASN A 44 2.42 -1.38 13.63
C ASN A 44 2.19 -2.24 14.89
N GLU A 45 1.61 -3.43 14.74
CA GLU A 45 1.28 -4.32 15.85
C GLU A 45 1.82 -5.75 15.65
N PRO A 46 2.23 -6.46 16.72
CA PRO A 46 2.33 -5.99 18.12
C PRO A 46 3.50 -5.03 18.38
N VAL A 47 4.38 -4.86 17.38
CA VAL A 47 5.53 -3.97 17.40
C VAL A 47 5.79 -3.51 15.96
N THR A 48 6.15 -2.25 15.73
CA THR A 48 6.30 -1.72 14.36
C THR A 48 7.35 -2.48 13.56
N ARG A 49 7.02 -3.03 12.40
CA ARG A 49 7.97 -3.75 11.53
C ARG A 49 7.93 -3.17 10.13
N ILE A 50 9.07 -3.20 9.45
CA ILE A 50 9.14 -2.94 8.02
C ILE A 50 8.80 -4.25 7.32
N VAL A 51 7.75 -4.24 6.52
CA VAL A 51 7.44 -5.34 5.62
C VAL A 51 7.97 -5.01 4.25
N VAL A 52 8.74 -5.92 3.67
CA VAL A 52 9.17 -5.86 2.26
C VAL A 52 8.58 -7.06 1.55
N ALA A 53 7.79 -6.80 0.52
CA ALA A 53 7.18 -7.87 -0.26
C ALA A 53 7.89 -8.08 -1.59
N PHE A 54 7.93 -9.35 -2.00
CA PHE A 54 8.37 -9.75 -3.34
C PHE A 54 7.39 -10.75 -3.93
N VAL A 55 7.35 -10.85 -5.25
CA VAL A 55 6.42 -11.75 -5.96
C VAL A 55 6.62 -13.21 -5.57
N GLU A 56 5.52 -13.95 -5.50
CA GLU A 56 5.54 -15.40 -5.32
C GLU A 56 6.44 -16.07 -6.38
N GLY A 57 7.28 -17.01 -5.94
CA GLY A 57 8.20 -17.75 -6.81
C GLY A 57 9.60 -17.15 -6.96
N CYS A 58 9.89 -15.98 -6.38
CA CYS A 58 11.27 -15.50 -6.21
C CYS A 58 11.96 -16.17 -5.01
N ASP A 59 13.28 -15.98 -4.89
CA ASP A 59 14.04 -16.43 -3.72
C ASP A 59 13.89 -15.42 -2.56
N LEU A 60 12.82 -15.58 -1.79
CA LEU A 60 12.57 -14.74 -0.62
C LEU A 60 13.69 -14.83 0.43
N ALA A 61 14.35 -15.99 0.56
CA ALA A 61 15.40 -16.18 1.55
C ALA A 61 16.67 -15.41 1.17
N GLU A 62 17.00 -15.35 -0.13
CA GLU A 62 18.07 -14.50 -0.65
C GLU A 62 17.79 -13.02 -0.37
N HIS A 63 16.59 -12.53 -0.68
CA HIS A 63 16.25 -11.13 -0.45
C HIS A 63 16.20 -10.79 1.04
N GLU A 64 15.67 -11.68 1.88
CA GLU A 64 15.69 -11.51 3.34
C GLU A 64 17.13 -11.45 3.87
N ALA A 65 18.00 -12.35 3.43
CA ALA A 65 19.39 -12.35 3.85
C ALA A 65 20.12 -11.05 3.47
N ALA A 66 19.91 -10.56 2.25
CA ALA A 66 20.49 -9.31 1.77
C ALA A 66 19.97 -8.10 2.56
N LEU A 67 18.66 -8.00 2.77
CA LEU A 67 18.05 -6.92 3.56
C LEU A 67 18.57 -6.93 5.00
N ARG A 68 18.65 -8.11 5.65
CA ARG A 68 19.18 -8.23 7.02
C ARG A 68 20.63 -7.77 7.16
N GLN A 69 21.41 -7.75 6.08
CA GLN A 69 22.80 -7.25 6.10
C GLN A 69 22.88 -5.73 6.01
N ILE A 70 21.88 -5.06 5.44
CA ILE A 70 21.92 -3.60 5.21
C ILE A 70 21.12 -2.80 6.26
N LEU A 71 20.13 -3.41 6.89
CA LEU A 71 19.27 -2.73 7.88
C LEU A 71 19.93 -2.66 9.26
N ARG A 72 19.71 -1.54 9.97
CA ARG A 72 20.18 -1.34 11.35
C ARG A 72 19.38 -2.15 12.36
N HIS A 73 18.09 -2.37 12.11
CA HIS A 73 17.19 -3.17 12.96
C HIS A 73 16.67 -4.39 12.19
N PRO A 74 17.53 -5.38 11.89
CA PRO A 74 17.15 -6.54 11.08
C PRO A 74 16.09 -7.42 11.76
N ASP A 75 15.95 -7.36 13.08
CA ASP A 75 14.88 -8.03 13.85
C ASP A 75 13.49 -7.40 13.63
N ARG A 76 13.44 -6.19 13.06
CA ARG A 76 12.22 -5.45 12.73
C ARG A 76 11.83 -5.58 11.25
N LEU A 77 12.50 -6.47 10.51
CA LEU A 77 12.18 -6.79 9.12
C LEU A 77 11.25 -8.02 9.03
N LEU A 78 10.23 -7.93 8.17
CA LEU A 78 9.47 -9.07 7.66
C LEU A 78 9.56 -9.09 6.14
N VAL A 79 9.89 -10.24 5.57
CA VAL A 79 9.82 -10.47 4.12
C VAL A 79 8.63 -11.36 3.81
N ARG A 80 7.81 -10.98 2.82
CA ARG A 80 6.57 -11.70 2.48
C ARG A 80 6.42 -11.93 0.98
N PRO A 81 5.76 -13.05 0.59
CA PRO A 81 5.29 -13.21 -0.78
C PRO A 81 4.15 -12.24 -1.09
N ALA A 82 4.02 -11.89 -2.36
CA ALA A 82 2.92 -11.11 -2.90
C ALA A 82 2.52 -11.59 -4.32
N PRO A 83 1.29 -11.34 -4.76
CA PRO A 83 0.81 -11.88 -6.03
C PRO A 83 1.34 -11.12 -7.26
N ARG A 84 1.89 -9.92 -7.10
CA ARG A 84 2.33 -9.05 -8.21
C ARG A 84 3.34 -7.98 -7.76
N THR A 85 4.03 -7.39 -8.72
CA THR A 85 4.99 -6.30 -8.48
C THR A 85 4.31 -4.94 -8.29
N VAL A 86 5.05 -3.98 -7.73
CA VAL A 86 4.63 -2.56 -7.70
C VAL A 86 4.41 -2.04 -9.12
N ALA A 87 5.33 -2.34 -10.04
CA ALA A 87 5.23 -1.89 -11.43
C ALA A 87 3.95 -2.39 -12.13
N GLN A 88 3.55 -3.65 -11.89
CA GLN A 88 2.28 -4.18 -12.40
C GLN A 88 1.08 -3.46 -11.78
N LEU A 89 1.12 -3.18 -10.48
CA LEU A 89 0.06 -2.46 -9.78
C LEU A 89 -0.07 -1.02 -10.27
N GLU A 90 1.04 -0.33 -10.51
CA GLU A 90 1.07 1.02 -11.07
C GLU A 90 0.52 1.06 -12.50
N ALA A 91 0.90 0.09 -13.33
CA ALA A 91 0.37 -0.04 -14.70
C ALA A 91 -1.16 -0.25 -14.69
N ASP A 92 -1.67 -1.10 -13.80
CA ASP A 92 -3.11 -1.27 -13.61
C ASP A 92 -3.78 0.02 -13.14
N ALA A 93 -3.15 0.75 -12.22
CA ALA A 93 -3.67 2.03 -11.74
C ALA A 93 -3.72 3.09 -12.86
N ASP A 94 -2.73 3.14 -13.76
CA ASP A 94 -2.74 4.01 -14.94
C ASP A 94 -3.88 3.67 -15.89
N VAL A 95 -4.11 2.37 -16.15
CA VAL A 95 -5.24 1.93 -16.98
C VAL A 95 -6.56 2.34 -16.32
N VAL A 96 -6.71 2.13 -15.01
CA VAL A 96 -7.91 2.53 -14.27
C VAL A 96 -8.11 4.05 -14.33
N ARG A 97 -7.06 4.86 -14.09
CA ARG A 97 -7.10 6.33 -14.22
C ARG A 97 -7.66 6.77 -15.55
N GLN A 98 -7.16 6.19 -16.64
CA GLN A 98 -7.62 6.53 -17.99
C GLN A 98 -9.08 6.16 -18.22
N ARG A 99 -9.55 5.03 -17.68
CA ARG A 99 -10.91 4.54 -17.89
C ARG A 99 -11.97 5.31 -17.09
N VAL A 100 -11.63 5.78 -15.90
CA VAL A 100 -12.52 6.59 -15.06
C VAL A 100 -12.31 8.09 -15.23
N ALA A 101 -11.40 8.50 -16.12
CA ALA A 101 -11.14 9.89 -16.43
C ALA A 101 -12.43 10.63 -16.83
N GLY A 102 -12.70 11.74 -16.14
CA GLY A 102 -13.89 12.55 -16.42
C GLY A 102 -15.20 12.00 -15.84
N LEU A 103 -15.18 10.88 -15.11
CA LEU A 103 -16.36 10.38 -14.40
C LEU A 103 -16.63 11.27 -13.17
N PRO A 104 -17.78 11.98 -13.10
CA PRO A 104 -18.09 12.83 -11.95
C PRO A 104 -18.12 12.03 -10.65
N GLY A 105 -17.48 12.57 -9.61
CA GLY A 105 -17.41 11.96 -8.29
C GLY A 105 -16.19 11.11 -8.04
N VAL A 106 -15.44 10.71 -9.07
CA VAL A 106 -14.10 10.13 -8.90
C VAL A 106 -13.10 11.24 -8.66
N VAL A 107 -12.35 11.15 -7.56
CA VAL A 107 -11.37 12.18 -7.14
C VAL A 107 -9.92 11.70 -7.22
N GLY A 108 -9.70 10.38 -7.25
CA GLY A 108 -8.34 9.84 -7.33
C GLY A 108 -8.32 8.35 -7.66
N VAL A 109 -7.17 7.90 -8.14
CA VAL A 109 -6.86 6.48 -8.34
C VAL A 109 -5.42 6.24 -7.91
N LEU A 110 -5.23 5.34 -6.95
CA LEU A 110 -3.95 5.09 -6.31
C LEU A 110 -3.61 3.59 -6.37
N PRO A 111 -2.34 3.22 -6.56
CA PRO A 111 -1.89 1.90 -6.14
C PRO A 111 -1.98 1.82 -4.61
N ASP A 112 -2.55 0.74 -4.09
CA ASP A 112 -2.65 0.48 -2.66
C ASP A 112 -1.87 -0.80 -2.33
N VAL A 113 -0.89 -0.65 -1.45
CA VAL A 113 -0.02 -1.72 -0.95
C VAL A 113 -0.10 -1.67 0.57
N HIS A 114 -1.03 -2.43 1.14
CA HIS A 114 -1.23 -2.48 2.58
C HIS A 114 -1.64 -3.86 3.04
N GLU A 115 -1.08 -4.34 4.16
CA GLU A 115 -1.54 -5.52 4.94
C GLU A 115 -2.24 -6.60 4.10
N GLU A 116 -1.48 -7.26 3.20
CA GLU A 116 -1.94 -8.40 2.36
C GLU A 116 -2.78 -8.03 1.12
N GLN A 117 -3.08 -6.75 0.88
CA GLN A 117 -3.81 -6.30 -0.29
C GLN A 117 -2.93 -5.44 -1.20
N MET A 118 -2.70 -5.93 -2.41
CA MET A 118 -2.14 -5.16 -3.51
C MET A 118 -3.22 -4.90 -4.53
N GLN A 119 -3.88 -3.75 -4.44
CA GLN A 119 -5.07 -3.42 -5.23
C GLN A 119 -5.03 -2.00 -5.76
N VAL A 120 -5.80 -1.74 -6.82
CA VAL A 120 -5.98 -0.36 -7.26
C VAL A 120 -7.15 0.23 -6.48
N GLN A 121 -6.92 1.35 -5.81
CA GLN A 121 -7.95 2.06 -5.09
C GLN A 121 -8.51 3.18 -5.96
N VAL A 122 -9.84 3.27 -6.05
CA VAL A 122 -10.56 4.39 -6.67
C VAL A 122 -11.21 5.18 -5.55
N ILE A 123 -10.79 6.44 -5.41
CA ILE A 123 -11.34 7.34 -4.40
C ILE A 123 -12.51 8.08 -5.03
N VAL A 124 -13.66 8.01 -4.36
CA VAL A 124 -14.88 8.74 -4.74
C VAL A 124 -15.27 9.73 -3.66
N HIS A 125 -15.78 10.90 -4.05
CA HIS A 125 -16.31 11.87 -3.10
C HIS A 125 -17.59 11.30 -2.44
N PHE A 126 -17.65 11.23 -1.10
CA PHE A 126 -18.76 10.57 -0.38
C PHE A 126 -20.15 11.06 -0.80
N ARG A 127 -20.36 12.38 -0.94
CA ARG A 127 -21.65 12.96 -1.40
C ARG A 127 -22.08 12.53 -2.81
N GLN A 128 -21.17 11.94 -3.60
CA GLN A 128 -21.41 11.51 -4.97
C GLN A 128 -21.31 9.98 -5.12
N ALA A 129 -21.03 9.23 -4.05
CA ALA A 129 -20.93 7.78 -4.01
C ALA A 129 -22.30 7.09 -4.15
N THR A 130 -22.96 7.31 -5.28
CA THR A 130 -24.25 6.69 -5.58
C THR A 130 -24.05 5.25 -6.07
N PRO A 131 -25.04 4.34 -5.89
CA PRO A 131 -24.97 2.99 -6.44
C PRO A 131 -24.71 2.96 -7.96
N GLU A 132 -25.19 3.96 -8.69
CA GLU A 132 -24.95 4.08 -10.13
C GLU A 132 -23.49 4.44 -10.45
N LEU A 133 -22.90 5.38 -9.71
CA LEU A 133 -21.47 5.69 -9.84
C LEU A 133 -20.61 4.45 -9.50
N LEU A 134 -20.89 3.78 -8.38
CA LEU A 134 -20.13 2.60 -7.95
C LEU A 134 -20.22 1.46 -8.97
N ARG A 135 -21.41 1.23 -9.55
CA ARG A 135 -21.59 0.29 -10.67
C ARG A 135 -20.78 0.72 -11.88
N ARG A 136 -20.83 2.00 -12.24
CA ARG A 136 -20.12 2.52 -13.41
C ARG A 136 -18.60 2.39 -13.28
N VAL A 137 -18.06 2.66 -12.09
CA VAL A 137 -16.64 2.43 -11.79
C VAL A 137 -16.30 0.95 -12.02
N ARG A 138 -17.04 0.01 -11.42
CA ARG A 138 -16.78 -1.44 -11.59
C ARG A 138 -16.84 -1.90 -13.05
N GLU A 139 -17.79 -1.40 -13.82
CA GLU A 139 -17.91 -1.70 -15.26
C GLU A 139 -16.69 -1.21 -16.04
N LEU A 140 -16.24 0.02 -15.76
CA LEU A 140 -15.10 0.61 -16.46
C LEU A 140 -13.78 -0.03 -16.05
N THR A 141 -13.62 -0.45 -14.80
CA THR A 141 -12.35 -0.99 -14.31
C THR A 141 -12.19 -2.48 -14.60
N SER A 142 -13.26 -3.23 -14.89
CA SER A 142 -13.19 -4.64 -15.25
C SER A 142 -12.21 -4.90 -16.43
N PRO A 143 -11.34 -5.92 -16.37
CA PRO A 143 -11.24 -6.97 -15.34
C PRO A 143 -10.33 -6.61 -14.16
N ILE A 144 -9.79 -5.39 -14.08
CA ILE A 144 -8.87 -4.99 -13.01
C ILE A 144 -9.67 -4.87 -11.70
N PRO A 145 -9.31 -5.63 -10.64
CA PRO A 145 -9.96 -5.52 -9.36
C PRO A 145 -9.63 -4.17 -8.73
N VAL A 146 -10.67 -3.46 -8.29
CA VAL A 146 -10.52 -2.18 -7.60
C VAL A 146 -11.30 -2.16 -6.30
N VAL A 147 -10.74 -1.50 -5.30
CA VAL A 147 -11.46 -1.09 -4.09
C VAL A 147 -11.94 0.33 -4.30
N VAL A 148 -13.22 0.57 -4.05
CA VAL A 148 -13.76 1.93 -4.05
C VAL A 148 -13.76 2.44 -2.62
N GLN A 149 -13.02 3.50 -2.36
CA GLN A 149 -13.01 4.18 -1.07
C GLN A 149 -13.79 5.49 -1.17
N GLU A 150 -14.71 5.68 -0.25
CA GLU A 150 -15.38 6.96 -0.09
C GLU A 150 -14.48 7.91 0.71
N LEU A 151 -14.16 9.05 0.13
CA LEU A 151 -13.47 10.12 0.85
C LEU A 151 -14.49 10.78 1.77
N GLU A 152 -14.45 10.40 3.05
CA GLU A 152 -15.18 11.11 4.10
C GLU A 152 -14.74 12.57 4.15
N PRO A 153 -15.65 13.50 4.52
CA PRO A 153 -15.24 14.88 4.73
C PRO A 153 -14.18 14.90 5.83
N PHE A 154 -13.04 15.52 5.55
CA PHE A 154 -12.22 16.05 6.63
C PHE A 154 -13.09 17.11 7.32
N GLU A 155 -13.76 16.75 8.41
CA GLU A 155 -14.36 17.75 9.29
C GLU A 155 -13.21 18.63 9.78
N ASP A 156 -13.31 19.92 9.44
CA ASP A 156 -12.35 21.01 9.67
C ASP A 156 -11.25 20.71 10.71
N LEU A 157 -10.01 20.53 10.20
CA LEU A 157 -8.76 20.61 10.98
C LEU A 157 -8.53 22.02 11.53
#